data_AF-A0A958DED6-F1
#
_entry.id   AF-A0A958DED6-F1
#
_cell.length_a   1.000
_cell.length_b   1.000
_cell.length_c   1.000
_cell.angle_alpha   90.00
_cell.angle_beta   90.00
_cell.angle_gamma   90.00
#
_symmetry.space_group_name_H-M   'P 1'
#
loop_
_entity.id
_entity.type
_entity.pdbx_description
1 polymer ?
#
loop_
_entity_poly.entity_id
_entity_poly.type
_entity_poly.pdbx_seq_one_letter_code
_entity_poly.pdbx_strand_id
1 'polypeptide(L)'
;MLEQLLPNPLLPRLGYETDARLVIFHADDVGMCHGSNQAFVELSQFGIIKTGSIMSPCPWAPEILRICQNNPTLDVGVHLTLTSEWSGYRWGPL
;
A
#
# COMPACT_ATOMS: atom_id res chain seq x y z
N MET A 1 18.29 31.08 11.92
CA MET A 1 17.83 31.41 10.56
C MET A 1 17.28 30.12 9.99
N LEU A 2 15.96 29.93 10.04
CA LEU A 2 15.34 28.73 9.50
C LEU A 2 15.46 28.80 7.97
N GLU A 3 16.08 27.81 7.33
CA GLU A 3 15.99 27.65 5.89
C GLU A 3 14.50 27.62 5.52
N GLN A 4 14.06 28.61 4.73
CA GLN A 4 12.76 28.54 4.08
C GLN A 4 12.83 27.38 3.08
N LEU A 5 12.36 26.21 3.50
CA LEU A 5 12.13 25.08 2.61
C LEU A 5 11.23 25.59 1.48
N LEU A 6 11.74 25.50 0.25
CA LEU A 6 10.95 25.83 -0.93
C LEU A 6 9.66 24.97 -0.92
N PRO A 7 8.49 25.57 -1.17
CA PRO A 7 7.22 24.84 -1.11
C PRO A 7 7.21 23.68 -2.11
N ASN A 8 6.63 22.55 -1.72
CA ASN A 8 6.59 21.36 -2.56
C ASN A 8 5.76 21.66 -3.83
N PRO A 9 6.38 21.63 -5.04
CA PRO A 9 5.70 22.02 -6.28
C PRO A 9 4.59 21.06 -6.69
N LEU A 10 4.49 19.88 -6.06
CA LEU A 10 3.39 18.95 -6.29
C LEU A 10 2.09 19.39 -5.62
N LEU A 11 2.12 20.17 -4.54
CA LEU A 11 0.90 20.53 -3.79
C LEU A 11 -0.09 21.31 -4.67
N PRO A 12 0.29 22.38 -5.39
CA PRO A 12 -0.65 23.09 -6.26
C PRO A 12 -1.10 22.25 -7.46
N ARG A 13 -0.23 21.36 -7.95
CA ARG A 13 -0.56 20.44 -9.04
C ARG A 13 -1.58 19.38 -8.63
N LEU A 14 -1.64 19.06 -7.35
CA LEU A 14 -2.63 18.18 -6.74
C LEU A 14 -3.85 18.96 -6.21
N GLY A 15 -3.90 20.28 -6.38
CA GLY A 15 -5.02 21.14 -5.95
C GLY A 15 -4.98 21.55 -4.47
N TYR A 16 -3.82 21.49 -3.82
CA TYR A 16 -3.64 21.89 -2.42
C TYR A 16 -2.83 23.19 -2.28
N GLU A 17 -3.03 23.87 -1.16
CA GLU A 17 -2.23 25.03 -0.77
C GLU A 17 -0.73 24.69 -0.65
N THR A 18 0.14 25.68 -0.86
CA THR A 18 1.60 25.49 -0.89
C THR A 18 2.20 25.14 0.47
N ASP A 19 1.47 25.35 1.56
CA ASP A 19 1.82 25.02 2.94
C ASP A 19 1.05 23.81 3.50
N ALA A 20 0.22 23.17 2.67
CA ALA A 20 -0.54 22.00 3.06
C ALA A 20 0.38 20.83 3.49
N ARG A 21 -0.05 20.10 4.52
CA ARG A 21 0.62 18.88 4.98
C ARG A 21 -0.22 17.67 4.57
N LEU A 22 0.32 16.84 3.69
CA LEU A 22 -0.35 15.66 3.17
C LEU A 22 0.38 14.40 3.59
N VAL A 23 -0.37 13.33 3.81
CA VAL A 23 0.15 12.00 4.13
C VAL A 23 -0.64 10.97 3.32
N ILE A 24 0.07 9.97 2.81
CA ILE A 24 -0.52 8.77 2.21
C ILE A 24 -0.24 7.62 3.18
N PHE A 25 -1.29 7.13 3.83
CA PHE A 25 -1.21 5.92 4.64
C PHE A 25 -1.29 4.70 3.71
N HIS A 26 -0.17 3.99 3.61
CA HIS A 26 0.03 2.85 2.72
C HIS A 26 0.33 1.59 3.54
N ALA A 27 -0.37 0.51 3.24
CA ALA A 27 -0.05 -0.81 3.78
C ALA A 27 0.87 -1.57 2.82
N ASP A 28 2.03 -1.98 3.34
CA ASP A 28 2.97 -2.82 2.62
C ASP A 28 2.63 -4.31 2.79
N ASP A 29 3.27 -5.16 1.99
CA ASP A 29 3.21 -6.63 2.11
C ASP A 29 1.82 -7.28 1.99
N VAL A 30 0.89 -6.62 1.29
CA VAL A 30 -0.43 -7.21 1.04
C VAL A 30 -0.25 -8.44 0.15
N GLY A 31 -0.92 -9.55 0.48
CA GLY A 31 -0.74 -10.83 -0.20
C GLY A 31 0.36 -11.71 0.38
N MET A 32 1.21 -11.21 1.29
CA MET A 32 2.25 -12.02 1.96
C MET A 32 1.64 -13.18 2.74
N CYS A 33 0.67 -12.90 3.62
CA CYS A 33 -0.05 -13.87 4.44
C CYS A 33 -1.51 -13.48 4.65
N HIS A 34 -2.35 -14.42 5.10
CA HIS A 34 -3.75 -14.15 5.44
C HIS A 34 -3.90 -12.98 6.41
N GLY A 35 -3.06 -12.93 7.45
CA GLY A 35 -3.11 -11.87 8.45
C GLY A 35 -2.86 -10.49 7.86
N SER A 36 -1.91 -10.37 6.91
CA SER A 36 -1.65 -9.11 6.19
C SER A 36 -2.88 -8.68 5.38
N ASN A 37 -3.53 -9.62 4.68
CA ASN A 37 -4.73 -9.33 3.92
C ASN A 37 -5.90 -8.87 4.81
N GLN A 38 -6.17 -9.59 5.90
CA GLN A 38 -7.24 -9.21 6.83
C GLN A 38 -6.98 -7.85 7.46
N ALA A 39 -5.74 -7.61 7.92
CA ALA A 39 -5.35 -6.31 8.48
C ALA A 39 -5.55 -5.18 7.48
N PHE A 40 -5.14 -5.38 6.21
CA PHE A 40 -5.38 -4.40 5.15
C PHE A 40 -6.87 -4.08 5.00
N VAL A 41 -7.71 -5.11 4.86
CA VAL A 41 -9.15 -4.93 4.67
C VAL A 41 -9.80 -4.23 5.86
N GLU A 42 -9.50 -4.66 7.09
CA GLU A 42 -10.06 -4.07 8.31
C GLU A 42 -9.62 -2.62 8.49
N LEU A 43 -8.34 -2.31 8.29
CA LEU A 43 -7.82 -0.94 8.40
C LEU A 43 -8.36 -0.02 7.30
N SER A 44 -8.57 -0.55 6.09
CA SER A 44 -9.22 0.18 5.00
C SER A 44 -10.69 0.47 5.32
N GLN A 45 -11.42 -0.49 5.87
CA GLN A 45 -12.82 -0.30 6.30
C GLN A 45 -12.93 0.70 7.46
N PHE A 46 -11.98 0.67 8.39
CA PHE A 46 -11.93 1.64 9.48
C PHE A 46 -11.54 3.05 9.00
N GLY A 47 -10.91 3.16 7.82
CA GLY A 47 -10.58 4.43 7.17
C GLY A 47 -9.24 5.04 7.59
N ILE A 48 -8.37 4.28 8.27
CA ILE A 48 -7.01 4.74 8.62
C ILE A 48 -6.10 4.67 7.40
N ILE A 49 -6.08 3.53 6.70
CA ILE A 49 -5.28 3.36 5.48
C ILE A 49 -6.16 3.55 4.27
N LYS A 50 -5.60 4.16 3.22
CA LYS A 50 -6.32 4.38 1.97
C LYS A 50 -5.76 3.57 0.82
N THR A 51 -4.50 3.14 0.90
CA THR A 51 -3.83 2.42 -0.17
C THR A 51 -3.02 1.24 0.35
N GLY A 52 -2.73 0.26 -0.50
CA GLY A 52 -1.80 -0.83 -0.21
C GLY A 52 -1.08 -1.31 -1.46
N SER A 53 -0.15 -2.25 -1.32
CA SER A 53 0.54 -2.84 -2.48
C SER A 53 0.66 -4.36 -2.36
N ILE A 54 0.34 -5.05 -3.46
CA ILE A 54 0.24 -6.51 -3.48
C ILE A 54 1.58 -7.12 -3.90
N MET A 55 2.10 -8.03 -3.07
CA MET A 55 3.19 -8.95 -3.40
C MET A 55 2.64 -10.14 -4.20
N SER A 56 2.54 -9.97 -5.52
CA SER A 56 1.95 -10.99 -6.41
C SER A 56 2.52 -12.43 -6.31
N PRO A 57 3.82 -12.67 -6.05
CA PRO A 57 4.32 -14.04 -5.94
C PRO A 57 3.95 -14.73 -4.61
N CYS A 58 3.45 -13.98 -3.62
CA CYS A 58 3.18 -14.54 -2.30
C CYS A 58 1.94 -15.45 -2.27
N PRO A 59 1.90 -16.47 -1.38
CA PRO A 59 0.84 -17.49 -1.38
C PRO A 59 -0.58 -16.95 -1.18
N TRP A 60 -0.73 -15.76 -0.60
CA TRP A 60 -2.03 -15.15 -0.30
C TRP A 60 -2.40 -14.01 -1.25
N ALA A 61 -1.62 -13.78 -2.32
CA ALA A 61 -2.01 -12.87 -3.39
C ALA A 61 -3.37 -13.23 -4.03
N PRO A 62 -3.72 -14.51 -4.27
CA PRO A 62 -5.03 -14.86 -4.82
C PRO A 62 -6.21 -14.41 -3.95
N GLU A 63 -6.07 -14.46 -2.62
CA GLU A 63 -7.11 -14.03 -1.69
C GLU A 63 -7.35 -12.51 -1.80
N ILE A 64 -6.30 -11.69 -1.68
CA ILE A 64 -6.47 -10.24 -1.76
C ILE A 64 -6.95 -9.80 -3.14
N LEU A 65 -6.47 -10.43 -4.21
CA LEU A 65 -6.93 -10.13 -5.57
C LEU A 65 -8.44 -10.39 -5.71
N ARG A 66 -8.95 -11.50 -5.13
CA ARG A 66 -10.38 -11.78 -5.11
C ARG A 66 -11.16 -10.74 -4.30
N ILE A 67 -10.61 -10.28 -3.17
CA ILE A 67 -11.24 -9.23 -2.36
C ILE A 67 -11.31 -7.92 -3.14
N CYS A 68 -10.21 -7.49 -3.75
CA CYS A 68 -10.15 -6.25 -4.54
C CYS A 68 -11.08 -6.30 -5.76
N GLN A 69 -11.19 -7.44 -6.44
CA GLN A 69 -12.16 -7.63 -7.53
C GLN A 69 -13.62 -7.38 -7.09
N ASN A 70 -13.96 -7.73 -5.85
CA ASN A 70 -15.30 -7.54 -5.30
C ASN A 70 -15.47 -6.19 -4.57
N ASN A 71 -14.38 -5.45 -4.36
CA ASN A 71 -14.39 -4.16 -3.68
C ASN A 71 -13.48 -3.14 -4.41
N PRO A 72 -13.99 -2.48 -5.46
CA PRO A 72 -13.20 -1.56 -6.28
C PRO A 72 -12.82 -0.25 -5.57
N THR A 73 -13.28 -0.02 -4.33
CA THR A 73 -12.86 1.15 -3.55
C THR A 73 -11.50 0.95 -2.86
N LEU A 74 -10.97 -0.28 -2.85
CA LEU A 74 -9.62 -0.56 -2.36
C LEU A 74 -8.60 -0.10 -3.39
N ASP A 75 -7.76 0.86 -3.03
CA ASP A 75 -6.66 1.33 -3.87
C ASP A 75 -5.42 0.46 -3.63
N VAL A 76 -5.08 -0.37 -4.60
CA VAL A 76 -3.96 -1.31 -4.51
C VAL A 76 -3.00 -1.16 -5.69
N GLY A 77 -1.72 -1.03 -5.36
CA GLY A 77 -0.61 -1.07 -6.30
C GLY A 77 0.09 -2.42 -6.35
N VAL A 78 1.23 -2.46 -7.03
CA VAL A 78 2.12 -3.63 -7.11
C VAL A 78 3.33 -3.42 -6.22
N HIS A 79 3.56 -4.33 -5.28
CA HIS A 79 4.80 -4.39 -4.52
C HIS A 79 5.81 -5.25 -5.27
N LEU A 80 6.78 -4.63 -5.95
CA LEU A 80 7.79 -5.36 -6.70
C LEU A 80 8.62 -6.25 -5.76
N THR A 81 8.42 -7.55 -5.89
CA THR A 81 8.96 -8.53 -4.95
C THR A 81 10.12 -9.27 -5.60
N LEU A 82 11.35 -8.87 -5.27
CA LEU A 82 12.60 -9.47 -5.80
C LEU A 82 13.36 -10.31 -4.77
N THR A 83 12.89 -10.31 -3.53
CA THR A 83 13.48 -11.02 -2.40
C THR A 83 12.42 -11.89 -1.73
N SER A 84 12.87 -12.89 -0.96
CA SER A 84 12.03 -13.87 -0.28
C SER A 84 12.78 -14.29 0.98
N GLU A 85 12.64 -13.56 2.06
CA GLU A 85 13.61 -13.51 3.16
C GLU A 85 13.40 -14.59 4.24
N TRP A 86 12.18 -15.09 4.40
CA TRP A 86 11.81 -16.01 5.49
C TRP A 86 12.19 -17.45 5.19
N SER A 87 13.11 -18.06 5.94
CA SER A 87 13.61 -19.43 5.69
C SER A 87 12.53 -20.51 5.57
N GLY A 88 11.46 -20.44 6.38
CA GLY A 88 10.35 -21.39 6.36
C GLY A 88 9.11 -20.94 5.59
N TYR A 89 9.12 -19.75 4.99
CA TYR A 89 7.95 -19.17 4.33
C TYR A 89 8.39 -18.38 3.09
N ARG A 90 8.73 -19.12 2.03
CA ARG A 90 9.28 -18.56 0.79
C ARG A 90 8.20 -18.47 -0.28
N TRP A 91 8.31 -17.44 -1.11
CA TRP A 91 7.66 -17.33 -2.41
C TRP A 91 8.70 -17.41 -3.52
N GLY A 92 8.30 -18.00 -4.65
CA GLY A 92 9.11 -18.12 -5.86
C GLY A 92 8.79 -17.00 -6.88
N PRO A 93 9.49 -16.95 -8.02
CA PRO A 93 9.10 -16.07 -9.12
C PRO A 93 7.71 -16.44 -9.67
N LEU A 94 7.07 -15.48 -10.36
CA LEU A 94 5.79 -15.67 -11.08
C LEU A 94 5.94 -16.56 -12.32
#